data_AF-A0A2I1R0I8-F1
#
_entry.id   AF-A0A2I1R0I8-F1
#
_cell.length_a   1.000
_cell.length_b   1.000
_cell.length_c   1.000
_cell.angle_alpha   90.00
_cell.angle_beta   90.00
_cell.angle_gamma   90.00
#
_symmetry.space_group_name_H-M   'P 1'
#
loop_
_entity.id
_entity.type
_entity.pdbx_description
1 polymer ?
#
loop_
_entity_poly.entity_id
_entity_poly.type
_entity_poly.pdbx_seq_one_letter_code
_entity_poly.pdbx_strand_id
1 'polypeptide(L)'
;MRLHDLPELAVYGLDARTSASVLNELGSVFHTYDWRSIVSNSIPVQLESLDVPVTVIEVMDKSDLTVTNVLYPDAPVLQAVWPDDLGSYPWEEGYTLAPEHQFVKGVHDPRSTRVDSPRVIYPHPGMNRAQRRKAARSRRRR
;
A
#
# COMPACT_ATOMS: atom_id res chain seq x y z
N MET A 1 4.01 20.34 -3.73
CA MET A 1 2.93 19.54 -3.15
C MET A 1 2.23 20.38 -2.12
N ARG A 2 0.95 20.70 -2.33
CA ARG A 2 0.11 21.24 -1.26
C ARG A 2 -0.43 20.06 -0.46
N LEU A 3 -0.81 20.30 0.80
CA LEU A 3 -1.37 19.27 1.70
C LEU A 3 -2.60 18.55 1.11
N HIS A 4 -3.24 19.12 0.08
CA HIS A 4 -4.44 18.61 -0.60
C HIS A 4 -4.18 17.66 -1.78
N ASP A 5 -2.92 17.37 -2.13
CA ASP A 5 -2.61 16.49 -3.28
C ASP A 5 -2.56 15.00 -2.92
N LEU A 6 -2.53 14.69 -1.62
CA LEU A 6 -2.47 13.32 -1.10
C LEU A 6 -3.87 12.76 -0.85
N PRO A 7 -4.06 11.46 -1.11
CA PRO A 7 -5.32 10.79 -0.83
C PRO A 7 -5.48 10.57 0.67
N GLU A 8 -6.73 10.45 1.10
CA GLU A 8 -7.05 9.84 2.39
C GLU A 8 -6.70 8.35 2.33
N LEU A 9 -6.23 7.80 3.45
CA LEU A 9 -5.89 6.38 3.57
C LEU A 9 -6.83 5.67 4.53
N ALA A 10 -7.30 4.49 4.12
CA ALA A 10 -8.13 3.61 4.91
C ALA A 10 -7.51 2.21 5.00
N VAL A 11 -7.74 1.54 6.13
CA VAL A 11 -7.38 0.14 6.32
C VAL A 11 -8.46 -0.53 7.15
N TYR A 12 -8.80 -1.77 6.79
CA TYR A 12 -9.83 -2.55 7.44
C TYR A 12 -9.25 -3.89 7.89
N GLY A 13 -9.76 -4.43 8.99
CA GLY A 13 -9.42 -5.77 9.45
C GLY A 13 -8.16 -5.89 10.32
N LEU A 14 -7.40 -4.81 10.48
CA LEU A 14 -6.21 -4.79 11.34
C LEU A 14 -6.51 -4.13 12.68
N ASP A 15 -5.72 -4.47 13.70
CA ASP A 15 -5.78 -3.77 14.98
C ASP A 15 -5.24 -2.34 14.85
N ALA A 16 -5.67 -1.45 15.75
CA ALA A 16 -5.37 -0.03 15.67
C ALA A 16 -3.87 0.30 15.63
N ARG A 17 -3.02 -0.50 16.28
CA ARG A 17 -1.57 -0.26 16.28
C ARG A 17 -0.98 -0.59 14.92
N THR A 18 -1.31 -1.76 14.38
CA THR A 18 -0.83 -2.19 13.06
C THR A 18 -1.39 -1.26 11.97
N SER A 19 -2.66 -0.88 12.05
CA SER A 19 -3.28 0.12 11.17
C SER A 19 -2.51 1.43 11.15
N ALA A 20 -2.18 1.99 12.32
CA ALA A 20 -1.44 3.25 12.41
C ALA A 20 -0.08 3.17 11.71
N SER A 21 0.65 2.06 11.89
CA SER A 21 1.94 1.84 11.21
C SER A 21 1.78 1.75 9.69
N VAL A 22 0.83 0.94 9.21
CA VAL A 22 0.53 0.79 7.78
C VAL A 22 0.19 2.13 7.14
N LEU A 23 -0.67 2.92 7.77
CA LEU A 23 -1.09 4.23 7.25
C LEU A 23 0.08 5.22 7.20
N ASN A 24 0.93 5.25 8.23
CA ASN A 24 2.11 6.12 8.26
C ASN A 24 3.12 5.76 7.16
N GLU A 25 3.38 4.46 6.95
CA GLU A 25 4.31 4.00 5.93
C GLU A 25 3.78 4.27 4.51
N LEU A 26 2.50 3.98 4.25
CA LEU A 26 1.87 4.32 2.97
C LEU A 26 1.87 5.82 2.71
N GLY A 27 1.61 6.64 3.74
CA GLY A 27 1.74 8.10 3.65
C GLY A 27 3.14 8.51 3.22
N SER A 28 4.19 7.93 3.82
CA SER A 28 5.58 8.17 3.44
C SER A 28 5.88 7.74 2.00
N VAL A 29 5.33 6.59 1.56
CA VAL A 29 5.45 6.13 0.17
C VAL A 29 4.81 7.12 -0.79
N PHE A 30 3.62 7.62 -0.51
CA PHE A 30 2.91 8.56 -1.39
C PHE A 30 3.46 10.00 -1.37
N HIS A 31 4.26 10.34 -0.36
CA HIS A 31 5.11 11.54 -0.42
C HIS A 31 6.28 11.42 -1.41
N THR A 32 6.70 10.18 -1.71
CA THR A 32 7.88 9.89 -2.55
C THR A 32 7.51 9.47 -3.97
N TYR A 33 6.42 8.72 -4.10
CA TYR A 33 5.94 8.11 -5.33
C TYR A 33 4.55 8.63 -5.68
N ASP A 34 4.24 8.71 -6.98
CA ASP A 34 2.89 9.07 -7.43
C ASP A 34 1.91 7.93 -7.14
N TRP A 35 1.01 8.16 -6.18
CA TRP A 35 0.00 7.19 -5.77
C TRP A 35 -0.93 6.78 -6.91
N ARG A 36 -1.22 7.67 -7.87
CA ARG A 36 -2.10 7.36 -8.99
C ARG A 36 -1.52 6.26 -9.84
N SER A 37 -0.21 6.35 -10.12
CA SER A 37 0.54 5.32 -10.83
C SER A 37 0.59 3.99 -10.05
N ILE A 38 0.70 4.03 -8.73
CA ILE A 38 0.69 2.82 -7.89
C ILE A 38 -0.64 2.09 -8.01
N VAL A 39 -1.76 2.83 -7.85
CA VAL A 39 -3.11 2.27 -7.93
C VAL A 39 -3.43 1.81 -9.35
N SER A 40 -3.16 2.63 -10.37
CA SER A 40 -3.51 2.30 -11.77
C SER A 40 -2.77 1.11 -12.34
N ASN A 41 -1.62 0.74 -11.75
CA ASN A 41 -0.81 -0.40 -12.17
C ASN A 41 -0.85 -1.56 -11.16
N SER A 42 -1.69 -1.46 -10.11
CA SER A 42 -1.77 -2.41 -9.00
C SER A 42 -0.39 -2.79 -8.45
N ILE A 43 0.47 -1.79 -8.24
CA ILE A 43 1.84 -2.02 -7.79
C ILE A 43 1.82 -2.42 -6.30
N PRO A 44 2.31 -3.61 -5.93
CA PRO A 44 2.41 -3.99 -4.53
C PRO A 44 3.45 -3.12 -3.80
N VAL A 45 3.13 -2.72 -2.59
CA VAL A 45 3.98 -1.91 -1.71
C VAL A 45 4.40 -2.79 -0.53
N GLN A 46 5.69 -3.07 -0.41
CA GLN A 46 6.20 -3.78 0.77
C GLN A 46 6.21 -2.82 1.95
N LEU A 47 5.63 -3.21 3.08
CA LEU A 47 5.69 -2.45 4.32
C LEU A 47 6.58 -3.19 5.34
N GLU A 48 7.06 -2.50 6.36
CA GLU A 48 7.75 -3.10 7.50
C GLU A 48 6.76 -3.58 8.56
N SER A 49 5.60 -2.92 8.66
CA SER A 49 4.53 -3.30 9.59
C SER A 49 3.80 -4.57 9.21
N LEU A 50 3.97 -5.07 7.99
CA LEU A 50 3.39 -6.32 7.51
C LEU A 50 4.45 -7.13 6.77
N ASP A 51 4.52 -8.43 7.08
CA ASP A 51 5.42 -9.36 6.39
C ASP A 51 4.98 -9.67 4.94
N VAL A 52 3.81 -9.15 4.54
CA VAL A 52 3.24 -9.30 3.20
C VAL A 52 3.14 -7.93 2.52
N PRO A 53 3.37 -7.86 1.19
CA PRO A 53 3.14 -6.63 0.46
C PRO A 53 1.64 -6.30 0.46
N VAL A 54 1.33 -5.01 0.47
CA VAL A 54 -0.05 -4.53 0.35
C VAL A 54 -0.29 -4.00 -1.06
N THR A 55 -1.49 -4.22 -1.58
CA THR A 55 -2.01 -3.54 -2.76
C THR A 55 -2.88 -2.39 -2.30
N VAL A 56 -2.92 -1.30 -3.07
CA VAL A 56 -3.75 -0.13 -2.76
C VAL A 56 -4.79 0.05 -3.85
N ILE A 57 -6.06 0.19 -3.45
CA ILE A 57 -7.20 0.37 -4.35
C ILE A 57 -7.94 1.67 -4.02
N GLU A 58 -8.63 2.24 -5.00
CA GLU A 58 -9.53 3.38 -4.75
C GLU A 58 -10.84 2.90 -4.12
N VAL A 59 -11.27 3.60 -3.07
CA VAL A 59 -12.52 3.31 -2.36
C VAL A 59 -13.69 3.91 -3.12
N MET A 60 -14.65 3.05 -3.46
CA MET A 60 -15.90 3.41 -4.15
C MET A 60 -17.04 3.60 -3.15
N ASP A 61 -17.13 2.75 -2.14
CA ASP A 61 -18.08 2.88 -1.02
C ASP A 61 -17.41 3.64 0.13
N LYS A 62 -17.71 4.94 0.24
CA LYS A 62 -17.21 5.82 1.32
C LYS A 62 -18.22 5.99 2.46
N SER A 63 -19.26 5.16 2.55
CA SER A 63 -20.38 5.37 3.49
C SER A 63 -19.96 5.40 4.98
N ASP A 64 -18.89 4.70 5.32
CA ASP A 64 -18.29 4.64 6.66
C ASP A 64 -17.37 5.82 6.99
N LEU A 65 -16.91 6.57 5.99
CA LEU A 65 -16.01 7.71 6.16
C LEU A 65 -16.75 9.02 6.42
N THR A 66 -17.66 9.00 7.39
CA THR A 66 -18.61 10.12 7.63
C THR A 66 -17.89 11.44 7.88
N VAL A 67 -16.84 11.45 8.69
CA VAL A 67 -16.07 12.68 9.01
C VAL A 67 -15.26 13.14 7.81
N THR A 68 -14.54 12.22 7.14
CA THR A 68 -13.75 12.55 5.95
C THR A 68 -14.64 13.09 4.83
N ASN A 69 -15.83 12.53 4.60
CA ASN A 69 -16.76 13.03 3.58
C ASN A 69 -17.28 14.44 3.89
N VAL A 70 -17.40 14.80 5.16
CA VAL A 70 -17.82 16.16 5.57
C VAL A 70 -16.68 17.16 5.38
N LEU A 71 -15.45 16.79 5.74
CA LEU A 71 -14.29 17.69 5.70
C LEU A 71 -13.66 17.77 4.31
N TYR A 72 -13.70 16.67 3.56
CA TYR A 72 -13.00 16.45 2.30
C TYR A 72 -13.85 15.61 1.33
N PRO A 73 -15.03 16.11 0.90
CA PRO A 73 -15.97 15.34 0.08
C PRO A 73 -15.37 14.84 -1.25
N ASP A 74 -14.49 15.64 -1.85
CA ASP A 74 -13.87 15.35 -3.14
C ASP A 74 -12.50 14.67 -3.03
N ALA A 75 -12.02 14.39 -1.82
CA ALA A 75 -10.72 13.75 -1.67
C ALA A 75 -10.77 12.29 -2.14
N PRO A 76 -9.78 11.84 -2.94
CA PRO A 76 -9.63 10.42 -3.23
C PRO A 76 -9.31 9.69 -1.92
N VAL A 77 -9.93 8.53 -1.74
CA VAL A 77 -9.67 7.67 -0.60
C VAL A 77 -9.10 6.38 -1.15
N LEU A 78 -7.96 5.96 -0.60
CA LEU A 78 -7.30 4.73 -0.94
C LEU A 78 -7.37 3.74 0.21
N GLN A 79 -7.71 2.50 -0.10
CA GLN A 79 -7.71 1.39 0.85
C GLN A 79 -6.44 0.56 0.68
N ALA A 80 -5.75 0.29 1.79
CA ALA A 80 -4.75 -0.76 1.87
C ALA A 80 -5.42 -2.14 1.94
N VAL A 81 -5.00 -3.03 1.06
CA VAL A 81 -5.49 -4.42 0.93
C VAL A 81 -4.29 -5.34 1.08
N TRP A 82 -4.38 -6.27 2.01
CA TRP A 82 -3.34 -7.28 2.28
C TRP A 82 -3.82 -8.68 1.88
N PRO A 83 -2.93 -9.57 1.41
CA PRO A 83 -3.27 -10.93 1.03
C PRO A 83 -3.49 -11.85 2.24
N ASP A 84 -4.15 -12.98 2.06
CA ASP A 84 -4.24 -14.00 3.10
C ASP A 84 -2.91 -14.73 3.36
N ASP A 85 -2.93 -15.71 4.27
CA ASP A 85 -1.77 -16.52 4.64
C ASP A 85 -1.17 -17.32 3.47
N LEU A 86 -1.92 -17.50 2.38
CA LEU A 86 -1.45 -18.16 1.15
C LEU A 86 -0.90 -17.16 0.13
N GLY A 87 -0.94 -15.86 0.43
CA GLY A 87 -0.49 -14.80 -0.45
C GLY A 87 -1.54 -14.38 -1.48
N SER A 88 -2.79 -14.83 -1.35
CA SER A 88 -3.87 -14.49 -2.27
C SER A 88 -4.59 -13.21 -1.84
N TYR A 89 -4.87 -12.32 -2.77
CA TYR A 89 -5.69 -11.12 -2.53
C TYR A 89 -7.20 -11.43 -2.62
N PRO A 90 -8.08 -10.57 -2.06
CA PRO A 90 -9.52 -10.82 -2.05
C PRO A 90 -10.19 -11.04 -3.42
N TRP A 91 -9.58 -10.54 -4.50
CA TRP A 91 -10.05 -10.71 -5.88
C TRP A 91 -9.42 -11.90 -6.61
N GLU A 92 -8.53 -12.63 -5.96
CA GLU A 92 -7.85 -13.80 -6.53
C GLU A 92 -8.58 -15.09 -6.16
N GLU A 93 -8.52 -16.06 -7.08
CA GLU A 93 -9.08 -17.38 -6.83
C GLU A 93 -8.30 -18.07 -5.70
N GLY A 94 -9.03 -18.65 -4.75
CA GLY A 94 -8.43 -19.35 -3.61
C GLY A 94 -8.23 -18.49 -2.36
N TYR A 95 -8.63 -17.20 -2.36
CA TYR A 95 -8.64 -16.38 -1.16
C TYR A 95 -9.47 -17.02 -0.03
N THR A 96 -8.88 -17.10 1.15
CA THR A 96 -9.40 -17.92 2.27
C THR A 96 -10.05 -17.14 3.40
N LEU A 97 -9.81 -15.83 3.49
CA LEU A 97 -10.33 -15.02 4.59
C LEU A 97 -11.79 -14.63 4.35
N ALA A 98 -12.56 -14.61 5.44
CA ALA A 98 -13.93 -14.12 5.42
C ALA A 98 -13.97 -12.60 5.18
N PRO A 99 -15.03 -12.06 4.55
CA PRO A 99 -15.16 -10.62 4.30
C PRO A 99 -15.04 -9.73 5.55
N GLU A 100 -15.43 -10.24 6.71
CA GLU A 100 -15.31 -9.54 8.00
C GLU A 100 -13.87 -9.37 8.50
N HIS A 101 -12.94 -10.17 7.98
CA HIS A 101 -11.51 -10.00 8.26
C HIS A 101 -10.89 -8.86 7.45
N GLN A 102 -11.49 -8.47 6.32
CA GLN A 102 -11.05 -7.33 5.52
C GLN A 102 -12.17 -6.87 4.59
N PHE A 103 -12.91 -5.83 5.00
CA PHE A 103 -13.95 -5.25 4.16
C PHE A 103 -13.33 -4.53 2.97
N VAL A 104 -13.51 -5.07 1.75
CA VAL A 104 -13.06 -4.43 0.51
C VAL A 104 -14.12 -3.45 0.02
N LYS A 105 -13.78 -2.16 -0.01
CA LYS A 105 -14.69 -1.04 -0.30
C LYS A 105 -14.52 -0.44 -1.69
N GLY A 106 -13.71 -1.08 -2.52
CA GLY A 106 -13.38 -0.65 -3.88
C GLY A 106 -13.35 -1.81 -4.86
N VAL A 107 -12.95 -1.52 -6.10
CA VAL A 107 -12.76 -2.53 -7.13
C VAL A 107 -11.29 -2.52 -7.54
N HIS A 108 -10.69 -3.71 -7.60
CA HIS A 108 -9.39 -3.90 -8.24
C HIS A 108 -9.61 -4.10 -9.75
N ASP A 109 -8.94 -3.32 -10.60
CA ASP A 109 -8.94 -3.58 -12.05
C ASP A 109 -7.86 -4.62 -12.41
N PRO A 110 -8.23 -5.87 -12.75
CA PRO A 110 -7.26 -6.90 -13.11
C PRO A 110 -6.49 -6.60 -14.41
N ARG A 111 -6.91 -5.61 -15.21
CA ARG A 111 -6.23 -5.21 -16.46
C ARG A 111 -5.10 -4.18 -16.24
N SER A 112 -4.94 -3.69 -15.01
CA SER A 112 -3.90 -2.72 -14.60
C SER A 112 -2.46 -3.22 -14.79
N THR A 113 -2.25 -4.54 -14.84
CA THR A 113 -0.93 -5.20 -14.84
C THR A 113 -0.12 -5.05 -16.15
N ARG A 114 -0.47 -4.12 -17.04
CA ARG A 114 0.00 -4.09 -18.43
C ARG A 114 1.42 -3.55 -18.69
N VAL A 115 2.26 -3.31 -17.68
CA VAL A 115 3.66 -2.88 -17.92
C VAL A 115 4.66 -3.70 -17.11
N ASP A 116 5.34 -4.59 -17.83
CA ASP A 116 6.73 -5.04 -17.66
C ASP A 116 7.24 -5.28 -16.20
N SER A 117 6.99 -6.49 -15.69
CA SER A 117 7.39 -7.03 -14.36
C SER A 117 6.84 -6.28 -13.13
N PRO A 118 6.33 -6.98 -12.10
CA PRO A 118 5.83 -6.29 -10.91
C PRO A 118 6.99 -5.64 -10.15
N ARG A 119 7.15 -4.33 -10.34
CA ARG A 119 8.06 -3.52 -9.54
C ARG A 119 7.44 -3.32 -8.17
N VAL A 120 7.71 -4.22 -7.23
CA VAL A 120 7.35 -4.01 -5.82
C VAL A 120 8.07 -2.74 -5.33
N ILE A 121 7.32 -1.83 -4.71
CA ILE A 121 7.90 -0.66 -4.06
C ILE A 121 8.43 -1.08 -2.70
N TYR A 122 9.72 -0.83 -2.47
CA TYR A 122 10.34 -0.92 -1.16
C TYR A 122 10.51 0.50 -0.61
N PRO A 123 9.91 0.84 0.54
CA PRO A 123 9.89 2.20 1.10
C PRO A 123 11.30 2.76 1.36
N HIS A 124 12.29 1.88 1.52
CA HIS A 124 13.68 2.28 1.67
C HIS A 124 14.39 2.34 0.31
N PRO A 125 15.12 3.43 0.02
CA PRO A 125 16.12 3.38 -1.03
C PRO A 125 17.17 2.35 -0.59
N GLY A 126 17.08 1.13 -1.14
CA GLY A 126 18.07 0.10 -0.88
C GLY A 126 19.46 0.70 -1.07
N MET A 127 20.39 0.40 -0.15
CA MET A 127 21.70 1.06 -0.03
C MET A 127 22.22 1.56 -1.36
N ASN A 128 22.46 2.86 -1.47
CA ASN A 128 22.99 3.44 -2.70
C ASN A 128 24.35 2.80 -3.05
N ARG A 129 24.80 2.93 -4.30
CA ARG A 129 26.03 2.28 -4.78
C ARG A 129 27.25 2.60 -3.91
N ALA A 130 27.31 3.80 -3.31
CA ALA A 130 28.38 4.21 -2.41
C ALA A 130 28.31 3.49 -1.06
N GLN A 131 27.10 3.37 -0.49
CA GLN A 131 26.85 2.62 0.75
C GLN A 131 27.17 1.13 0.56
N ARG A 132 26.79 0.51 -0.57
CA ARG A 132 27.15 -0.90 -0.89
C ARG A 132 28.67 -1.12 -0.94
N ARG A 133 29.40 -0.20 -1.57
CA ARG A 133 30.87 -0.25 -1.62
C ARG A 133 31.49 -0.12 -0.23
N LYS A 134 30.94 0.70 0.65
CA LYS A 134 31.44 0.89 2.02
C LYS A 134 31.21 -0.36 2.89
N ALA A 135 30.02 -0.96 2.82
CA ALA A 135 29.71 -2.19 3.55
C ALA A 135 30.51 -3.41 3.06
N ALA A 136 30.78 -3.51 1.76
CA ALA A 136 31.65 -4.55 1.20
C ALA A 136 33.11 -4.41 1.71
N ARG A 137 33.60 -3.18 1.87
CA ARG A 137 34.94 -2.90 2.41
C ARG A 137 35.06 -3.19 3.90
N SER A 138 34.00 -2.96 4.69
CA SER A 138 34.01 -3.28 6.13
C SER A 138 33.94 -4.78 6.38
N ARG A 139 33.23 -5.54 5.54
CA ARG A 139 33.17 -7.01 5.63
C ARG A 139 34.50 -7.71 5.29
N ARG A 140 35.38 -7.09 4.50
CA ARG A 140 36.73 -7.61 4.20
C ARG A 140 37.79 -7.30 5.26
N ARG A 141 37.44 -6.54 6.30
CA ARG A 141 38.35 -6.14 7.38
C ARG A 141 38.03 -6.82 8.72
N ARG A 142 37.07 -7.74 8.73
CA ARG A 142 36.85 -8.73 9.79
C ARG A 142 37.31 -10.08 9.26
#